data_AF-A0AAP4UC56-F1
#
_entry.id   AF-A0AAP4UC56-F1
#
_cell.length_a   1.000
_cell.length_b   1.000
_cell.length_c   1.000
_cell.angle_alpha   90.00
_cell.angle_beta   90.00
_cell.angle_gamma   90.00
#
_symmetry.space_group_name_H-M   'P 1'
#
loop_
_entity.id
_entity.type
_entity.pdbx_description
1 polymer ?
#
loop_
_entity_poly.entity_id
_entity_poly.type
_entity_poly.pdbx_seq_one_letter_code
_entity_poly.pdbx_strand_id
1 'polypeptide(L)'
;MLDDRKTKIGKIRVMTMRLWTYKRPFQYNGDDYEVKYSFTLTSYTSELFCNGNLIDQCSDSFNGAVKVVVHKFQSTSQAGNETKPVHVSVGYFNWFSVGIEVRKGTDLIYQSHPGKDIHFATKTLEKLSVSDQTPEATEKRMLQSEKWRRNKPSIVADIGIGAVFFLVAKVTGDLVMAAFTGVFLGLALVIIQRFVKADLLGGFAVFGTIMLFVSAIFSFAFQSEFLVQLKGTFMGILSASALIIDGVFNKGGYFGTRFERYLNSPIQHRFFVIGLAFIGLCMAGLNYCVASQLTEEQWLTYDTFVETPIYFMMFFILMWRAGKKVNLVH
;
A
#
# COMPACT_ATOMS: atom_id res chain seq x y z
N MET A 1 -7.23 -11.02 -56.52
CA MET A 1 -8.34 -10.23 -55.96
C MET A 1 -8.92 -11.02 -54.80
N LEU A 2 -8.42 -10.75 -53.58
CA LEU A 2 -8.72 -11.37 -52.27
C LEU A 2 -7.66 -10.77 -51.31
N ASP A 3 -7.57 -9.44 -51.19
CA ASP A 3 -8.33 -8.54 -50.31
C ASP A 3 -8.44 -9.00 -48.83
N ASP A 4 -7.32 -8.83 -48.14
CA ASP A 4 -7.16 -7.92 -46.99
C ASP A 4 -8.32 -7.87 -45.97
N ARG A 5 -8.33 -8.82 -45.04
CA ARG A 5 -8.95 -8.63 -43.71
C ARG A 5 -8.02 -9.10 -42.59
N LYS A 6 -6.91 -8.37 -42.40
CA LYS A 6 -6.26 -8.28 -41.08
C LYS A 6 -7.05 -7.34 -40.20
N THR A 7 -7.95 -7.93 -39.41
CA THR A 7 -8.74 -7.26 -38.39
C THR A 7 -7.83 -6.54 -37.39
N LYS A 8 -7.90 -5.22 -37.40
CA LYS A 8 -7.39 -4.30 -36.38
C LYS A 8 -7.82 -4.78 -34.99
N ILE A 9 -6.91 -5.39 -34.23
CA ILE A 9 -7.08 -5.50 -32.78
C ILE A 9 -6.76 -4.11 -32.23
N GLY A 10 -7.82 -3.38 -31.91
CA GLY A 10 -7.75 -2.10 -31.25
C GLY A 10 -6.88 -2.20 -30.01
N LYS A 11 -5.83 -1.38 -29.97
CA LYS A 11 -5.01 -1.13 -28.79
C LYS A 11 -5.96 -0.65 -27.69
N ILE A 12 -6.25 -1.51 -26.72
CA ILE A 12 -7.03 -1.15 -25.54
C ILE A 12 -6.31 0.03 -24.88
N ARG A 13 -6.87 1.23 -25.01
CA ARG A 13 -6.40 2.42 -24.33
C ARG A 13 -6.78 2.21 -22.86
N VAL A 14 -5.86 1.65 -22.08
CA VAL A 14 -5.98 1.65 -20.63
C VAL A 14 -6.11 3.11 -20.22
N MET A 15 -7.30 3.51 -19.77
CA MET A 15 -7.53 4.82 -19.19
C MET A 15 -6.75 4.86 -17.87
N THR A 16 -5.52 5.36 -17.92
CA THR A 16 -4.75 5.61 -16.71
C THR A 16 -5.42 6.76 -15.97
N MET A 17 -6.16 6.46 -14.90
CA MET A 17 -6.87 7.45 -14.11
C MET A 17 -5.85 8.36 -13.41
N ARG A 18 -5.81 9.64 -13.80
CA ARG A 18 -4.97 10.66 -13.15
C ARG A 18 -5.54 10.93 -11.76
N LEU A 19 -4.75 10.72 -10.71
CA LEU A 19 -5.18 10.96 -9.32
C LEU A 19 -5.15 12.45 -8.99
N TRP A 20 -4.09 13.14 -9.41
CA TRP A 20 -3.89 14.56 -9.12
C TRP A 20 -2.98 15.21 -10.16
N THR A 21 -3.03 16.53 -10.25
CA THR A 21 -2.14 17.33 -11.10
C THR A 21 -1.71 18.60 -10.36
N TYR A 22 -0.40 18.79 -10.20
CA TYR A 22 0.18 20.03 -9.73
C TYR A 22 0.45 20.97 -10.89
N LYS A 23 0.07 22.24 -10.74
CA LYS A 23 0.36 23.31 -11.69
C LYS A 23 1.40 24.26 -11.11
N ARG A 24 2.41 24.61 -11.89
CA ARG A 24 3.51 25.50 -11.49
C ARG A 24 3.78 26.50 -12.63
N PRO A 25 3.12 27.67 -12.59
CA PRO A 25 3.38 28.73 -13.56
C PRO A 25 4.70 29.46 -13.24
N PHE A 26 5.39 29.95 -14.27
CA PHE A 26 6.55 30.84 -14.16
C PHE A 26 6.68 31.71 -15.42
N GLN A 27 7.37 32.84 -15.31
CA GLN A 27 7.62 33.73 -16.44
C GLN A 27 9.09 33.69 -16.85
N TYR A 28 9.35 33.69 -18.15
CA TYR A 28 10.72 33.74 -18.67
C TYR A 28 10.76 34.44 -20.03
N ASN A 29 11.64 35.43 -20.19
CA ASN A 29 11.79 36.23 -21.42
C ASN A 29 10.49 36.86 -21.95
N GLY A 30 9.54 37.18 -21.06
CA GLY A 30 8.25 37.77 -21.43
C GLY A 30 7.18 36.76 -21.89
N ASP A 31 7.51 35.46 -21.91
CA ASP A 31 6.55 34.38 -22.16
C ASP A 31 6.08 33.75 -20.83
N ASP A 32 4.83 33.30 -20.83
CA ASP A 32 4.22 32.58 -19.71
C ASP A 32 4.42 31.08 -19.88
N TYR A 33 5.13 30.46 -18.95
CA TYR A 33 5.34 29.02 -18.91
C TYR A 33 4.53 28.37 -17.79
N GLU A 34 4.08 27.13 -18.00
CA GLU A 34 3.40 26.34 -16.98
C GLU A 34 3.88 24.89 -17.01
N VAL A 35 4.32 24.38 -15.86
CA VAL A 35 4.55 22.94 -15.68
C VAL A 35 3.32 22.30 -15.06
N LYS A 36 2.81 21.24 -15.70
CA LYS A 36 1.77 20.36 -15.17
C LYS A 36 2.39 19.01 -14.83
N TYR A 37 2.45 18.69 -13.54
CA TYR A 37 2.93 17.40 -13.07
C TYR A 37 1.75 16.58 -12.56
N SER A 38 1.40 15.53 -13.30
CA SER A 38 0.32 14.62 -12.97
C SER A 38 0.85 13.26 -12.55
N PHE A 39 0.16 12.58 -11.64
CA PHE A 39 0.52 11.22 -11.24
C PHE A 39 -0.69 10.31 -11.15
N THR A 40 -0.41 9.02 -11.29
CA THR A 40 -1.33 7.90 -11.13
C THR A 40 -0.78 6.97 -10.02
N LEU A 41 -1.44 5.84 -9.78
CA LEU A 41 -0.95 4.85 -8.81
C LEU A 41 0.43 4.28 -9.19
N THR A 42 0.79 4.28 -10.47
CA THR A 42 1.98 3.56 -10.98
C THR A 42 2.91 4.40 -11.84
N SER A 43 2.50 5.60 -12.25
CA SER A 43 3.28 6.46 -13.13
C SER A 43 3.08 7.93 -12.86
N TYR A 44 3.98 8.75 -13.39
CA TYR A 44 3.85 10.20 -13.42
C TYR A 44 4.17 10.75 -14.80
N THR A 45 3.55 11.89 -15.11
CA THR A 45 3.68 12.61 -16.36
C THR A 45 3.87 14.09 -16.06
N SER A 46 4.98 14.66 -16.54
CA SER A 46 5.29 16.08 -16.49
C SER A 46 5.15 16.68 -17.88
N GLU A 47 4.35 17.73 -18.01
CA GLU A 47 4.07 18.46 -19.25
C GLU A 47 4.52 19.91 -19.08
N LEU A 48 5.32 20.44 -20.00
CA LEU A 48 5.76 21.85 -20.02
C LEU A 48 5.03 22.60 -21.12
N PHE A 49 4.35 23.68 -20.75
CA PHE A 49 3.64 24.58 -21.66
C PHE A 49 4.33 25.95 -21.73
N CYS A 50 4.25 26.61 -22.89
CA CYS A 50 4.57 28.03 -23.08
C CYS A 50 3.44 28.70 -23.86
N ASN A 51 2.90 29.80 -23.32
CA ASN A 51 1.78 30.54 -23.87
C ASN A 51 0.60 29.61 -24.23
N GLY A 52 0.38 28.57 -23.41
CA GLY A 52 -0.67 27.55 -23.61
C GLY A 52 -0.32 26.40 -24.56
N ASN A 53 0.80 26.46 -25.29
CA ASN A 53 1.24 25.41 -26.20
C ASN A 53 2.17 24.41 -25.49
N LEU A 54 1.95 23.12 -25.70
CA LEU A 54 2.81 22.06 -25.15
C LEU A 54 4.18 22.09 -25.85
N ILE A 55 5.26 22.32 -25.10
CA ILE A 55 6.64 22.27 -25.60
C ILE A 55 7.22 20.87 -25.42
N ASP A 56 7.01 20.28 -24.25
CA ASP A 56 7.65 19.01 -23.88
C ASP A 56 6.76 18.19 -22.95
N GLN A 57 6.89 16.87 -23.04
CA GLN A 57 6.17 15.93 -22.21
C GLN A 57 7.08 14.74 -21.86
N CYS A 58 7.23 14.48 -20.57
CA CYS A 58 7.99 13.35 -20.04
C CYS A 58 7.08 12.48 -19.18
N SER A 59 7.14 11.16 -19.35
CA SER A 59 6.40 10.21 -18.52
C SER A 59 7.30 9.05 -18.11
N ASP A 60 7.22 8.64 -16.84
CA ASP A 60 7.99 7.50 -16.31
C ASP A 60 7.13 6.76 -15.25
N SER A 61 7.51 5.53 -14.92
CA SER A 61 6.83 4.72 -13.90
C SER A 61 7.53 4.80 -12.54
N PHE A 62 6.77 4.60 -11.47
CA PHE A 62 7.31 4.50 -10.11
C PHE A 62 7.99 3.14 -9.91
N ASN A 63 9.20 2.95 -10.46
CA ASN A 63 10.00 1.73 -10.30
C ASN A 63 10.88 1.77 -9.05
N GLY A 64 10.29 2.08 -7.89
CA GLY A 64 11.01 2.19 -6.61
C GLY A 64 11.92 3.41 -6.46
N ALA A 65 11.96 4.30 -7.46
CA ALA A 65 12.65 5.57 -7.41
C ALA A 65 11.75 6.70 -7.92
N VAL A 66 11.80 7.85 -7.24
CA VAL A 66 11.18 9.09 -7.71
C VAL A 66 12.30 9.97 -8.26
N LYS A 67 12.30 10.19 -9.57
CA LYS A 67 13.33 10.97 -10.25
C LYS A 67 12.86 12.41 -10.43
N VAL A 68 13.83 13.33 -10.48
CA VAL A 68 13.58 14.70 -10.94
C VAL A 68 13.47 14.68 -12.45
N VAL A 69 12.36 15.19 -12.97
CA VAL A 69 12.12 15.32 -14.41
C VAL A 69 12.77 16.60 -14.90
N VAL A 70 13.52 16.56 -16.00
CA VAL A 70 14.20 17.73 -16.54
C VAL A 70 13.71 17.97 -17.96
N HIS A 71 12.96 19.04 -18.17
CA HIS A 71 12.59 19.54 -19.49
C HIS A 71 13.72 20.41 -20.02
N LYS A 72 14.07 20.23 -21.30
CA LYS A 72 15.11 21.02 -21.97
C LYS A 72 14.50 21.73 -23.17
N PHE A 73 14.62 23.06 -23.21
CA PHE A 73 14.18 23.83 -24.37
C PHE A 73 15.14 24.98 -24.66
N GLN A 74 15.12 25.45 -25.90
CA GLN A 74 15.83 26.65 -26.34
C GLN A 74 14.80 27.75 -26.54
N SER A 75 14.95 28.88 -25.84
CA SER A 75 14.09 30.04 -26.05
C SER A 75 14.40 30.65 -27.42
N THR A 76 13.38 30.81 -28.26
CA THR A 76 13.50 31.34 -29.63
C THR A 76 13.61 32.88 -29.66
N SER A 77 13.57 33.54 -28.50
CA SER A 77 13.63 34.99 -28.37
C SER A 77 15.07 35.47 -28.12
N GLN A 78 15.87 35.52 -29.18
CA GLN A 78 16.84 36.58 -29.50
C GLN A 78 17.72 36.14 -30.67
N ALA A 79 17.55 36.80 -31.81
CA ALA A 79 18.50 36.74 -32.90
C ALA A 79 19.87 37.28 -32.41
N GLY A 80 20.88 36.40 -32.35
CA GLY A 80 22.27 36.83 -32.45
C GLY A 80 23.22 36.62 -31.28
N ASN A 81 22.87 35.94 -30.17
CA ASN A 81 23.89 35.60 -29.17
C ASN A 81 23.60 34.27 -28.45
N GLU A 82 24.68 33.48 -28.25
CA GLU A 82 24.75 32.13 -27.68
C GLU A 82 23.49 31.66 -26.92
N THR A 83 22.69 30.83 -27.57
CA THR A 83 21.47 30.21 -27.02
C THR A 83 21.83 29.11 -26.02
N LYS A 84 22.19 29.50 -24.80
CA LYS A 84 22.33 28.54 -23.69
C LYS A 84 20.98 27.85 -23.44
N PRO A 85 20.94 26.51 -23.33
CA PRO A 85 19.70 25.77 -23.10
C PRO A 85 19.11 26.12 -21.73
N VAL A 86 17.78 26.18 -21.68
CA VAL A 86 17.03 26.35 -20.43
C VAL A 86 16.57 24.98 -19.95
N HIS A 87 16.82 24.71 -18.67
CA HIS A 87 16.46 23.49 -17.98
C HIS A 87 15.37 23.78 -16.96
N VAL A 88 14.23 23.10 -17.07
CA VAL A 88 13.16 23.14 -16.08
C VAL A 88 13.12 21.80 -15.37
N SER A 89 13.59 21.78 -14.13
CA SER A 89 13.63 20.61 -13.27
C SER A 89 12.40 20.56 -12.38
N VAL A 90 11.74 19.41 -12.32
CA VAL A 90 10.50 19.19 -11.57
C VAL A 90 10.71 18.03 -10.62
N GLY A 91 10.51 18.25 -9.32
CA GLY A 91 10.78 17.24 -8.30
C GLY A 91 9.99 17.46 -7.02
N TYR A 92 9.94 16.43 -6.17
CA TYR A 92 9.27 16.47 -4.88
C TYR A 92 10.18 17.10 -3.82
N PHE A 93 9.79 18.28 -3.35
CA PHE A 93 10.48 18.95 -2.24
C PHE A 93 10.00 18.48 -0.85
N ASN A 94 8.88 17.75 -0.81
CA ASN A 94 8.37 16.98 0.33
C ASN A 94 7.55 15.78 -0.20
N TRP A 95 6.94 14.98 0.68
CA TRP A 95 6.18 13.78 0.28
C TRP A 95 4.85 14.05 -0.44
N PHE A 96 4.36 15.29 -0.43
CA PHE A 96 3.00 15.64 -0.86
C PHE A 96 2.96 16.70 -1.96
N SER A 97 4.08 17.32 -2.33
CA SER A 97 4.09 18.45 -3.23
C SER A 97 5.36 18.49 -4.05
N VAL A 98 5.19 18.96 -5.29
CA VAL A 98 6.28 19.16 -6.25
C VAL A 98 6.63 20.63 -6.38
N GLY A 99 7.91 20.87 -6.63
CA GLY A 99 8.48 22.17 -6.94
C GLY A 99 9.18 22.12 -8.28
N ILE A 100 9.37 23.29 -8.86
CA ILE A 100 10.17 23.52 -10.05
C ILE A 100 11.36 24.43 -9.78
N GLU A 101 12.46 24.16 -10.46
CA GLU A 101 13.64 25.00 -10.62
C GLU A 101 13.91 25.23 -12.10
N VAL A 102 14.11 26.48 -12.49
CA VAL A 102 14.42 26.88 -13.87
C VAL A 102 15.83 27.44 -13.91
N ARG A 103 16.71 26.82 -14.70
CA ARG A 103 18.11 27.20 -14.85
C ARG A 103 18.47 27.47 -16.30
N LYS A 104 19.29 28.49 -16.56
CA LYS A 104 19.93 28.70 -17.86
C LYS A 104 21.42 28.44 -17.69
N GLY A 105 21.90 27.31 -18.20
CA GLY A 105 23.23 26.81 -17.83
C GLY A 105 23.32 26.59 -16.31
N THR A 106 24.20 27.33 -15.63
CA THR A 106 24.40 27.26 -14.17
C THR A 106 23.48 28.19 -13.39
N ASP A 107 22.92 29.21 -14.04
CA ASP A 107 22.26 30.33 -13.37
C ASP A 107 20.81 29.96 -13.05
N LEU A 108 20.42 30.07 -11.79
CA LEU A 108 19.05 29.85 -11.33
C LEU A 108 18.20 31.09 -11.64
N ILE A 109 17.22 30.93 -12.51
CA ILE A 109 16.32 32.02 -12.95
C ILE A 109 15.06 32.05 -12.09
N TYR A 110 14.51 30.88 -11.79
CA TYR A 110 13.25 30.79 -11.04
C TYR A 110 13.23 29.55 -10.15
N GLN A 111 12.64 29.69 -8.98
CA GLN A 111 12.34 28.59 -8.07
C GLN A 111 10.94 28.80 -7.49
N SER A 112 10.07 27.82 -7.67
CA SER A 112 8.71 27.89 -7.14
C SER A 112 8.64 27.93 -5.61
N HIS A 113 9.61 27.33 -4.93
CA HIS A 113 9.69 27.24 -3.47
C HIS A 113 11.11 27.58 -3.02
N PRO A 114 11.43 28.85 -2.77
CA PRO A 114 12.76 29.29 -2.38
C PRO A 114 13.30 28.53 -1.16
N GLY A 115 14.55 28.06 -1.24
CA GLY A 115 15.23 27.35 -0.14
C GLY A 115 14.75 25.91 0.10
N LYS A 116 13.88 25.35 -0.76
CA LYS A 116 13.45 23.94 -0.70
C LYS A 116 14.11 23.14 -1.82
N ASP A 117 14.70 22.01 -1.47
CA ASP A 117 15.39 21.13 -2.41
C ASP A 117 14.41 20.22 -3.16
N ILE A 118 14.25 20.41 -4.47
CA ILE A 118 13.40 19.57 -5.32
C ILE A 118 13.89 18.12 -5.44
N HIS A 119 15.12 17.84 -5.03
CA HIS A 119 15.69 16.49 -4.95
C HIS A 119 15.40 15.81 -3.60
N PHE A 120 14.62 16.41 -2.70
CA PHE A 120 14.34 15.86 -1.37
C PHE A 120 13.90 14.39 -1.42
N ALA A 121 12.86 14.07 -2.22
CA ALA A 121 12.34 12.70 -2.29
C ALA A 121 13.36 11.75 -2.93
N THR A 122 14.04 12.19 -4.00
CA THR A 122 15.08 11.40 -4.67
C THR A 122 16.23 11.09 -3.72
N LYS A 123 16.78 12.08 -3.02
CA LYS A 123 17.87 11.90 -2.04
C LYS A 123 17.44 11.04 -0.85
N THR A 124 16.20 11.20 -0.39
CA THR A 124 15.67 10.40 0.72
C THR A 124 15.52 8.93 0.31
N LEU A 125 14.94 8.66 -0.86
CA LEU A 125 14.80 7.31 -1.40
C LEU A 125 16.14 6.70 -1.79
N GLU A 126 17.09 7.48 -2.30
CA GLU A 126 18.44 7.03 -2.60
C GLU A 126 19.18 6.65 -1.32
N LYS A 127 19.11 7.44 -0.25
CA LYS A 127 19.68 7.06 1.06
C LYS A 127 19.06 5.77 1.61
N LEU A 128 17.75 5.58 1.43
CA LEU A 128 17.07 4.34 1.80
C LEU A 128 17.45 3.16 0.88
N SER A 129 17.74 3.44 -0.39
CA SER A 129 18.11 2.41 -1.37
C SER A 129 19.58 2.02 -1.32
N VAL A 130 20.49 2.94 -1.01
CA VAL A 130 21.93 2.66 -0.82
C VAL A 130 22.16 1.75 0.40
N SER A 131 21.29 1.83 1.41
CA SER A 131 21.24 0.84 2.50
C SER A 131 20.86 -0.57 2.03
N ASP A 132 20.30 -0.71 0.82
CA ASP A 132 19.67 -1.91 0.25
C ASP A 132 20.30 -2.31 -1.11
N GLN A 133 21.44 -1.73 -1.51
CA GLN A 133 22.08 -1.95 -2.83
C GLN A 133 23.16 -3.05 -2.82
N THR A 134 23.18 -3.92 -1.81
CA THR A 134 23.98 -5.13 -1.91
C THR A 134 23.39 -6.04 -3.00
N PRO A 135 24.23 -6.80 -3.75
CA PRO A 135 23.76 -7.77 -4.73
C PRO A 135 22.70 -8.72 -4.14
N GLU A 136 22.89 -9.09 -2.87
CA GLU A 136 21.96 -9.90 -2.09
C GLU A 136 20.59 -9.25 -1.87
N ALA A 137 20.52 -7.94 -1.62
CA ALA A 137 19.26 -7.25 -1.41
C ALA A 137 18.46 -7.08 -2.71
N THR A 138 19.16 -6.93 -3.84
CA THR A 138 18.54 -6.93 -5.18
C THR A 138 18.00 -8.32 -5.53
N GLU A 139 18.76 -9.38 -5.26
CA GLU A 139 18.31 -10.77 -5.42
C GLU A 139 17.12 -11.08 -4.51
N LYS A 140 17.14 -10.66 -3.24
CA LYS A 140 16.02 -10.79 -2.30
C LYS A 140 14.76 -10.08 -2.81
N ARG A 141 14.88 -8.88 -3.39
CA ARG A 141 13.74 -8.17 -4.02
C ARG A 141 13.19 -8.89 -5.24
N MET A 142 14.04 -9.46 -6.08
CA MET A 142 13.61 -10.26 -7.24
C MET A 142 12.88 -11.54 -6.79
N LEU A 143 13.46 -12.30 -5.88
CA LEU A 143 12.84 -13.49 -5.27
C LEU A 143 11.50 -13.15 -4.60
N GLN A 144 11.41 -12.00 -3.95
CA GLN A 144 10.18 -11.52 -3.32
C GLN A 144 9.11 -11.14 -4.34
N SER A 145 9.48 -10.47 -5.44
CA SER A 145 8.54 -10.16 -6.53
C SER A 145 7.97 -11.42 -7.19
N GLU A 146 8.80 -12.46 -7.30
CA GLU A 146 8.40 -13.75 -7.84
C GLU A 146 7.49 -14.52 -6.88
N LYS A 147 7.83 -14.54 -5.58
CA LYS A 147 6.94 -15.04 -4.51
C LYS A 147 5.59 -14.33 -4.53
N TRP A 148 5.59 -12.99 -4.64
CA TRP A 148 4.36 -12.21 -4.74
C TRP A 148 3.52 -12.63 -5.95
N ARG A 149 4.15 -12.73 -7.14
CA ARG A 149 3.47 -13.16 -8.37
C ARG A 149 2.86 -14.55 -8.25
N ARG A 150 3.55 -15.48 -7.56
CA ARG A 150 3.06 -16.84 -7.29
C ARG A 150 1.91 -16.86 -6.28
N ASN A 151 1.91 -15.97 -5.29
CA ASN A 151 0.93 -15.92 -4.20
C ASN A 151 -0.30 -15.03 -4.48
N LYS A 152 -0.36 -14.34 -5.63
CA LYS A 152 -1.53 -13.54 -6.04
C LYS A 152 -2.87 -14.28 -5.89
N PRO A 153 -3.01 -15.57 -6.28
CA PRO A 153 -4.29 -16.26 -6.18
C PRO A 153 -4.81 -16.37 -4.75
N SER A 154 -3.95 -16.64 -3.75
CA SER A 154 -4.38 -16.70 -2.34
C SER A 154 -4.81 -15.34 -1.80
N ILE A 155 -4.12 -14.26 -2.20
CA ILE A 155 -4.49 -12.91 -1.79
C ILE A 155 -5.85 -12.51 -2.37
N VAL A 156 -6.10 -12.85 -3.64
CA VAL A 156 -7.39 -12.61 -4.30
C VAL A 156 -8.51 -13.41 -3.64
N ALA A 157 -8.25 -14.67 -3.25
CA ALA A 157 -9.19 -15.50 -2.52
C ALA A 157 -9.61 -14.87 -1.18
N ASP A 158 -8.65 -14.42 -0.37
CA ASP A 158 -8.92 -13.76 0.90
C ASP A 158 -9.75 -12.48 0.73
N ILE A 159 -9.36 -11.62 -0.23
CA ILE A 159 -10.09 -10.38 -0.54
C ILE A 159 -11.50 -10.70 -1.02
N GLY A 160 -11.67 -11.74 -1.86
CA GLY A 160 -12.95 -12.17 -2.38
C GLY A 160 -13.90 -12.62 -1.27
N ILE A 161 -13.44 -13.45 -0.33
CA ILE A 161 -14.25 -13.89 0.82
C ILE A 161 -14.65 -12.68 1.68
N GLY A 162 -13.70 -11.77 1.98
CA GLY A 162 -13.99 -10.55 2.73
C GLY A 162 -14.99 -9.62 2.03
N ALA A 163 -14.89 -9.48 0.71
CA ALA A 163 -15.82 -8.67 -0.08
C ALA A 163 -17.23 -9.25 -0.08
N VAL A 164 -17.37 -10.58 -0.20
CA VAL A 164 -18.69 -11.22 -0.12
C VAL A 164 -19.28 -11.08 1.29
N PHE A 165 -18.48 -11.26 2.34
CA PHE A 165 -18.92 -11.00 3.71
C PHE A 165 -19.49 -9.59 3.87
N PHE A 166 -18.76 -8.57 3.39
CA PHE A 166 -19.20 -7.18 3.45
C PHE A 166 -20.49 -6.95 2.65
N LEU A 167 -20.58 -7.48 1.43
CA LEU A 167 -21.76 -7.36 0.58
C LEU A 167 -22.99 -7.97 1.24
N VAL A 168 -22.87 -9.19 1.78
CA VAL A 168 -23.97 -9.86 2.47
C VAL A 168 -24.39 -9.05 3.69
N ALA A 169 -23.44 -8.68 4.56
CA ALA A 169 -23.74 -7.86 5.74
C ALA A 169 -24.46 -6.56 5.38
N LYS A 170 -24.07 -5.93 4.26
CA LYS A 170 -24.67 -4.67 3.82
C LYS A 170 -26.06 -4.86 3.21
N VAL A 171 -26.29 -5.93 2.46
CA VAL A 171 -27.57 -6.21 1.79
C VAL A 171 -28.61 -6.77 2.77
N THR A 172 -28.20 -7.67 3.67
CA THR A 172 -29.13 -8.32 4.60
C THR A 172 -29.30 -7.55 5.90
N GLY A 173 -28.32 -6.73 6.30
CA GLY A 173 -28.27 -6.13 7.62
C GLY A 173 -27.97 -7.11 8.76
N ASP A 174 -27.70 -8.38 8.44
CA ASP A 174 -27.50 -9.46 9.41
C ASP A 174 -26.05 -9.96 9.38
N LEU A 175 -25.34 -9.66 10.45
CA LEU A 175 -23.93 -10.01 10.63
C LEU A 175 -23.72 -11.52 10.84
N VAL A 176 -24.71 -12.24 11.37
CA VAL A 176 -24.68 -13.69 11.58
C VAL A 176 -24.79 -14.39 10.23
N MET A 177 -25.72 -13.96 9.37
CA MET A 177 -25.85 -14.48 8.00
C MET A 177 -24.60 -14.20 7.15
N ALA A 178 -24.01 -13.01 7.28
CA ALA A 178 -22.74 -12.69 6.64
C ALA A 178 -21.62 -13.63 7.11
N ALA A 179 -21.52 -13.88 8.41
CA ALA A 179 -20.51 -14.77 8.98
C ALA A 179 -20.68 -16.22 8.49
N PHE A 180 -21.90 -16.78 8.52
CA PHE A 180 -22.15 -18.12 8.00
C PHE A 180 -21.89 -18.23 6.48
N THR A 181 -22.19 -17.18 5.72
CA THR A 181 -21.85 -17.14 4.29
C THR A 181 -20.34 -17.17 4.09
N GLY A 182 -19.58 -16.39 4.86
CA GLY A 182 -18.13 -16.43 4.86
C GLY A 182 -17.57 -17.81 5.22
N VAL A 183 -18.17 -18.49 6.20
CA VAL A 183 -17.80 -19.86 6.59
C VAL A 183 -18.05 -20.87 5.47
N PHE A 184 -19.22 -20.79 4.84
CA PHE A 184 -19.56 -21.64 3.70
C PHE A 184 -18.57 -21.46 2.54
N LEU A 185 -18.24 -20.21 2.20
CA LEU A 185 -17.28 -19.89 1.15
C LEU A 185 -15.87 -20.38 1.50
N GLY A 186 -15.43 -20.20 2.74
CA GLY A 186 -14.15 -20.71 3.20
C GLY A 186 -14.04 -22.23 3.09
N LEU A 187 -15.09 -22.96 3.49
CA LEU A 187 -15.16 -24.41 3.33
C LEU A 187 -15.20 -24.84 1.86
N ALA A 188 -15.98 -24.14 1.03
CA ALA A 188 -16.00 -24.36 -0.42
C ALA A 188 -14.61 -24.16 -1.02
N LEU A 189 -13.85 -23.16 -0.56
CA LEU A 189 -12.49 -22.90 -1.01
C LEU A 189 -11.53 -24.03 -0.63
N VAL A 190 -11.71 -24.66 0.54
CA VAL A 190 -10.96 -25.87 0.94
C VAL A 190 -11.22 -27.04 -0.02
N ILE A 191 -12.46 -27.19 -0.48
CA ILE A 191 -12.83 -28.22 -1.46
C ILE A 191 -12.24 -27.88 -2.84
N ILE A 192 -12.42 -26.64 -3.30
CA ILE A 192 -11.94 -26.15 -4.61
C ILE A 192 -10.41 -26.25 -4.70
N GLN A 193 -9.69 -26.01 -3.61
CA GLN A 193 -8.23 -26.15 -3.56
C GLN A 193 -7.75 -27.53 -4.04
N ARG A 194 -8.52 -28.60 -3.83
CA ARG A 194 -8.16 -29.95 -4.28
C ARG A 194 -8.13 -30.08 -5.81
N PHE A 195 -8.83 -29.20 -6.52
CA PHE A 195 -8.98 -29.23 -7.98
C PHE A 195 -8.16 -28.14 -8.67
N VAL A 196 -7.59 -27.19 -7.93
CA VAL A 196 -6.85 -26.05 -8.48
C VAL A 196 -5.36 -26.18 -8.14
N LYS A 197 -4.51 -26.07 -9.16
CA LYS A 197 -3.05 -26.12 -9.00
C LYS A 197 -2.46 -24.87 -8.32
N ALA A 198 -3.19 -23.76 -8.39
CA ALA A 198 -2.84 -22.54 -7.67
C ALA A 198 -3.10 -22.69 -6.17
N ASP A 199 -2.23 -22.11 -5.35
CA ASP A 199 -2.40 -22.04 -3.90
C ASP A 199 -3.41 -20.93 -3.57
N LEU A 200 -4.63 -21.33 -3.21
CA LEU A 200 -5.73 -20.46 -2.78
C LEU A 200 -5.80 -20.36 -1.24
N LEU A 201 -5.42 -21.43 -0.52
CA LEU A 201 -5.49 -21.50 0.95
C LEU A 201 -4.23 -21.03 1.68
N GLY A 202 -3.15 -20.76 0.97
CA GLY A 202 -1.92 -20.30 1.58
C GLY A 202 -1.97 -18.85 2.08
N GLY A 203 -3.10 -18.16 1.90
CA GLY A 203 -3.43 -16.92 2.59
C GLY A 203 -4.04 -17.16 3.97
N PHE A 204 -4.73 -16.15 4.50
CA PHE A 204 -5.44 -16.22 5.78
C PHE A 204 -6.87 -16.76 5.68
N ALA A 205 -7.37 -17.10 4.49
CA ALA A 205 -8.73 -17.60 4.27
C ALA A 205 -9.18 -18.65 5.30
N VAL A 206 -8.38 -19.69 5.56
CA VAL A 206 -8.75 -20.76 6.52
C VAL A 206 -8.83 -20.22 7.95
N PHE A 207 -7.83 -19.44 8.36
CA PHE A 207 -7.81 -18.86 9.69
C PHE A 207 -8.98 -17.88 9.89
N GLY A 208 -9.20 -16.98 8.92
CA GLY A 208 -10.33 -16.05 8.91
C GLY A 208 -11.66 -16.77 8.93
N THR A 209 -11.80 -17.88 8.20
CA THR A 209 -13.00 -18.73 8.21
C THR A 209 -13.29 -19.31 9.59
N ILE A 210 -12.26 -19.85 10.26
CA ILE A 210 -12.41 -20.36 11.63
C ILE A 210 -12.79 -19.23 12.59
N MET A 211 -12.15 -18.06 12.49
CA MET A 211 -12.47 -16.89 13.30
C MET A 211 -13.90 -16.40 13.08
N LEU A 212 -14.36 -16.34 11.82
CA LEU A 212 -15.75 -16.01 11.47
C LEU A 212 -16.73 -17.03 12.04
N PHE A 213 -16.39 -18.32 12.00
CA PHE A 213 -17.23 -19.37 12.57
C PHE A 213 -17.36 -19.24 14.09
N VAL A 214 -16.24 -19.07 14.80
CA VAL A 214 -16.24 -18.82 16.24
C VAL A 214 -17.03 -17.54 16.57
N SER A 215 -16.90 -16.50 15.73
CA SER A 215 -17.59 -15.21 15.87
C SER A 215 -19.10 -15.35 15.68
N ALA A 216 -19.53 -16.14 14.70
CA ALA A 216 -20.93 -16.44 14.45
C ALA A 216 -21.54 -17.21 15.61
N ILE A 217 -20.88 -18.27 16.09
CA ILE A 217 -21.33 -19.06 17.24
C ILE A 217 -21.43 -18.17 18.47
N PHE A 218 -20.42 -17.34 18.72
CA PHE A 218 -20.42 -16.42 19.86
C PHE A 218 -21.61 -15.46 19.80
N SER A 219 -21.86 -14.86 18.64
CA SER A 219 -22.97 -13.90 18.45
C SER A 219 -24.34 -14.58 18.50
N PHE A 220 -24.42 -15.85 18.11
CA PHE A 220 -25.65 -16.64 18.20
C PHE A 220 -25.93 -17.09 19.64
N ALA A 221 -24.91 -17.62 20.33
CA ALA A 221 -25.02 -18.18 21.68
C ALA A 221 -25.16 -17.11 22.77
N PHE A 222 -24.55 -15.93 22.57
CA PHE A 222 -24.53 -14.85 23.56
C PHE A 222 -25.22 -13.60 23.01
N GLN A 223 -26.40 -13.33 23.53
CA GLN A 223 -27.23 -12.16 23.19
C GLN A 223 -27.08 -11.01 24.20
N SER A 224 -26.29 -11.20 25.25
CA SER A 224 -26.07 -10.18 26.29
C SER A 224 -25.17 -9.07 25.75
N GLU A 225 -25.59 -7.82 25.97
CA GLU A 225 -24.87 -6.61 25.57
C GLU A 225 -23.40 -6.61 26.05
N PHE A 226 -23.17 -6.95 27.32
CA PHE A 226 -21.82 -7.03 27.88
C PHE A 226 -20.95 -8.09 27.20
N LEU A 227 -21.52 -9.24 26.83
CA LEU A 227 -20.78 -10.29 26.11
C LEU A 227 -20.48 -9.86 24.67
N VAL A 228 -21.37 -9.11 24.03
CA VAL A 228 -21.12 -8.50 22.72
C VAL A 228 -19.94 -7.53 22.80
N GLN A 229 -19.87 -6.69 23.83
CA GLN A 229 -18.74 -5.78 24.05
C GLN A 229 -17.41 -6.54 24.28
N LEU A 230 -17.46 -7.69 24.96
CA LEU A 230 -16.29 -8.55 25.19
C LEU A 230 -15.86 -9.41 23.99
N LYS A 231 -16.63 -9.41 22.90
CA LYS A 231 -16.33 -10.21 21.70
C LYS A 231 -14.91 -9.93 21.18
N GLY A 232 -14.49 -8.67 21.15
CA GLY A 232 -13.14 -8.27 20.76
C GLY A 232 -12.05 -8.87 21.67
N THR A 233 -12.30 -8.94 22.98
CA THR A 233 -11.41 -9.57 23.95
C THR A 233 -11.25 -11.07 23.71
N PHE A 234 -12.36 -11.79 23.54
CA PHE A 234 -12.32 -13.24 23.27
C PHE A 234 -11.58 -13.56 21.97
N MET A 235 -11.87 -12.81 20.90
CA MET A 235 -11.19 -12.97 19.62
C MET A 235 -9.71 -12.63 19.69
N GLY A 236 -9.35 -11.58 20.42
CA GLY A 236 -7.96 -11.19 20.66
C GLY A 236 -7.18 -12.27 21.41
N ILE A 237 -7.75 -12.86 22.46
CA ILE A 237 -7.11 -13.94 23.24
C ILE A 237 -6.97 -15.21 22.39
N LEU A 238 -8.00 -15.58 21.63
CA LEU A 238 -7.98 -16.79 20.81
C LEU A 238 -6.94 -16.67 19.67
N SER A 239 -6.91 -15.52 18.99
CA SER A 239 -5.92 -15.25 17.95
C SER A 239 -4.50 -15.16 18.51
N ALA A 240 -4.30 -14.47 19.65
CA ALA A 240 -3.00 -14.41 20.32
C ALA A 240 -2.51 -15.79 20.74
N SER A 241 -3.39 -16.65 21.26
CA SER A 241 -3.05 -18.03 21.62
C SER A 241 -2.55 -18.82 20.41
N ALA A 242 -3.25 -18.74 19.28
CA ALA A 242 -2.83 -19.40 18.04
C ALA A 242 -1.47 -18.89 17.53
N LEU A 243 -1.25 -17.57 17.61
CA LEU A 243 0.02 -16.94 17.23
C LEU A 243 1.16 -17.32 18.18
N ILE A 244 0.92 -17.41 19.50
CA ILE A 244 1.92 -17.87 20.48
C ILE A 244 2.31 -19.31 20.18
N ILE A 245 1.33 -20.18 19.93
CA ILE A 245 1.59 -21.59 19.61
C ILE A 245 2.49 -21.68 18.37
N ASP A 246 2.17 -20.95 17.30
CA ASP A 246 3.00 -20.93 16.10
C ASP A 246 4.38 -20.31 16.34
N GLY A 247 4.45 -19.17 17.05
CA GLY A 247 5.69 -18.46 17.33
C GLY A 247 6.65 -19.23 18.24
N VAL A 248 6.13 -19.96 19.22
CA VAL A 248 6.92 -20.73 20.19
C VAL A 248 7.30 -22.10 19.63
N PHE A 249 6.33 -22.88 19.15
CA PHE A 249 6.57 -24.27 18.75
C PHE A 249 7.00 -24.42 17.30
N ASN A 250 6.46 -23.60 16.40
CA ASN A 250 6.72 -23.69 14.96
C ASN A 250 7.60 -22.53 14.45
N LYS A 251 8.21 -21.74 15.36
CA LYS A 251 9.08 -20.59 15.05
C LYS A 251 8.45 -19.56 14.10
N GLY A 252 7.12 -19.46 14.09
CA GLY A 252 6.36 -18.59 13.19
C GLY A 252 6.19 -19.15 11.77
N GLY A 253 6.45 -20.43 11.55
CA GLY A 253 6.46 -21.03 10.21
C GLY A 253 5.08 -21.08 9.54
N TYR A 254 3.98 -21.04 10.29
CA TYR A 254 2.62 -21.07 9.74
C TYR A 254 2.10 -19.66 9.46
N PHE A 255 2.07 -18.78 10.46
CA PHE A 255 1.53 -17.42 10.32
C PHE A 255 2.55 -16.45 9.73
N GLY A 256 3.84 -16.57 10.08
CA GLY A 256 4.89 -15.71 9.56
C GLY A 256 5.07 -15.84 8.05
N THR A 257 5.15 -17.09 7.56
CA THR A 257 5.20 -17.38 6.12
C THR A 257 4.00 -16.83 5.35
N ARG A 258 2.81 -16.83 5.97
CA ARG A 258 1.60 -16.28 5.36
C ARG A 258 1.59 -14.76 5.37
N PHE A 259 1.95 -14.14 6.48
CA PHE A 259 2.06 -12.68 6.58
C PHE A 259 3.09 -12.12 5.60
N GLU A 260 4.22 -12.80 5.40
CA GLU A 260 5.22 -12.41 4.40
C GLU A 260 4.62 -12.29 2.98
N ARG A 261 3.54 -13.03 2.67
CA ARG A 261 2.85 -12.92 1.38
C ARG A 261 2.12 -11.58 1.18
N TYR A 262 1.87 -10.81 2.24
CA TYR A 262 1.20 -9.50 2.19
C TYR A 262 2.18 -8.35 2.40
N LEU A 263 3.43 -8.65 2.75
CA LEU A 263 4.44 -7.66 3.09
C LEU A 263 5.45 -7.48 1.95
N ASN A 264 5.83 -6.22 1.73
CA ASN A 264 6.87 -5.84 0.77
C ASN A 264 8.30 -5.91 1.36
N SER A 265 8.47 -6.48 2.55
CA SER A 265 9.79 -6.69 3.18
C SER A 265 9.92 -8.08 3.81
N PRO A 266 11.11 -8.71 3.76
CA PRO A 266 11.36 -9.94 4.51
C PRO A 266 11.23 -9.68 6.01
N ILE A 267 10.63 -10.62 6.73
CA ILE A 267 10.39 -10.51 8.17
C ILE A 267 10.97 -11.72 8.91
N GLN A 268 11.50 -11.48 10.11
CA GLN A 268 11.87 -12.56 11.01
C GLN A 268 10.58 -13.19 11.59
N HIS A 269 10.17 -14.34 11.03
CA HIS A 269 8.88 -15.00 11.32
C HIS A 269 8.57 -15.13 12.81
N ARG A 270 9.50 -15.72 13.59
CA ARG A 270 9.31 -15.92 15.03
C ARG A 270 9.05 -14.63 15.80
N PHE A 271 9.89 -13.62 15.58
CA PHE A 271 9.77 -12.34 16.28
C PHE A 271 8.48 -11.62 15.87
N PHE A 272 8.16 -11.62 14.58
CA PHE A 272 6.99 -10.97 14.04
C PHE A 272 5.70 -11.61 14.57
N VAL A 273 5.58 -12.93 14.53
CA VAL A 273 4.38 -13.67 15.00
C VAL A 273 4.18 -13.51 16.51
N ILE A 274 5.24 -13.59 17.31
CA ILE A 274 5.15 -13.33 18.77
C ILE A 274 4.78 -11.87 19.04
N GLY A 275 5.31 -10.93 18.26
CA GLY A 275 4.93 -9.52 18.33
C GLY A 275 3.45 -9.29 18.03
N LEU A 276 2.91 -9.95 17.00
CA LEU A 276 1.50 -9.91 16.68
C LEU A 276 0.64 -10.49 17.80
N ALA A 277 1.08 -11.60 18.42
CA ALA A 277 0.39 -12.16 19.55
C ALA A 277 0.34 -11.19 20.75
N PHE A 278 1.46 -10.51 21.01
CA PHE A 278 1.53 -9.50 22.05
C PHE A 278 0.59 -8.32 21.79
N ILE A 279 0.53 -7.83 20.55
CA ILE A 279 -0.47 -6.82 20.14
C ILE A 279 -1.89 -7.35 20.41
N GLY A 280 -2.19 -8.58 20.00
CA GLY A 280 -3.50 -9.20 20.23
C GLY A 280 -3.89 -9.27 21.71
N LEU A 281 -2.95 -9.60 22.61
CA LEU A 281 -3.17 -9.58 24.06
C LEU A 281 -3.38 -8.16 24.60
N CYS A 282 -2.59 -7.19 24.14
CA CYS A 282 -2.77 -5.80 24.53
C CYS A 282 -4.14 -5.27 24.10
N MET A 283 -4.56 -5.54 22.85
CA MET A 283 -5.87 -5.16 22.36
C MET A 283 -6.98 -5.86 23.13
N ALA A 284 -6.84 -7.16 23.43
CA ALA A 284 -7.81 -7.87 24.24
C ALA A 284 -7.97 -7.27 25.64
N GLY A 285 -6.86 -6.88 26.26
CA GLY A 285 -6.84 -6.20 27.56
C GLY A 285 -7.45 -4.80 27.51
N LEU A 286 -7.18 -4.03 26.45
CA LEU A 286 -7.81 -2.73 26.22
C LEU A 286 -9.33 -2.89 26.02
N ASN A 287 -9.75 -3.82 25.17
CA ASN A 287 -11.17 -4.11 24.92
C ASN A 287 -11.90 -4.52 26.21
N TYR A 288 -11.26 -5.32 27.06
CA TYR A 288 -11.82 -5.68 28.36
C TYR A 288 -11.93 -4.47 29.31
N CYS A 289 -10.89 -3.63 29.34
CA CYS A 289 -10.87 -2.42 30.16
C CYS A 289 -11.97 -1.44 29.74
N VAL A 290 -12.11 -1.19 28.44
CA VAL A 290 -13.14 -0.33 27.84
C VAL A 290 -14.53 -0.89 28.14
N ALA A 291 -14.77 -2.18 27.90
CA ALA A 291 -16.07 -2.80 28.15
C ALA A 291 -16.47 -2.83 29.64
N SER A 292 -15.50 -2.85 30.56
CA SER A 292 -15.78 -2.91 32.01
C SER A 292 -15.90 -1.54 32.69
N GLN A 293 -15.27 -0.49 32.13
CA GLN A 293 -15.16 0.81 32.80
C GLN A 293 -15.92 1.94 32.10
N LEU A 294 -16.22 1.80 30.81
CA LEU A 294 -16.88 2.86 30.03
C LEU A 294 -18.36 2.58 29.84
N THR A 295 -19.12 3.63 29.52
CA THR A 295 -20.52 3.50 29.11
C THR A 295 -20.62 2.95 27.68
N GLU A 296 -21.80 2.49 27.29
CA GLU A 296 -22.06 1.94 25.95
C GLU A 296 -21.71 2.93 24.82
N GLU A 297 -22.09 4.20 24.96
CA GLU A 297 -21.77 5.24 23.96
C GLU A 297 -20.26 5.48 23.81
N GLN A 298 -19.53 5.42 24.92
CA GLN A 298 -18.07 5.56 24.94
C GLN A 298 -17.38 4.33 24.35
N TRP A 299 -17.89 3.14 24.67
CA TRP A 299 -17.45 1.88 24.07
C TRP A 299 -17.66 1.88 22.55
N LEU A 300 -18.84 2.31 22.06
CA LEU A 300 -19.15 2.38 20.64
C LEU A 300 -18.22 3.36 19.91
N THR A 301 -17.93 4.50 20.54
CA THR A 301 -16.96 5.48 20.03
C THR A 301 -15.55 4.88 19.95
N TYR A 302 -15.14 4.15 20.99
CA TYR A 302 -13.85 3.47 21.03
C TYR A 302 -13.73 2.41 19.93
N ASP A 303 -14.69 1.50 19.85
CA ASP A 303 -14.74 0.39 18.88
C ASP A 303 -14.73 0.93 17.44
N THR A 304 -15.49 1.99 17.18
CA THR A 304 -15.61 2.58 15.84
C THR A 304 -14.36 3.36 15.41
N PHE A 305 -13.80 4.20 16.29
CA PHE A 305 -12.83 5.21 15.87
C PHE A 305 -11.44 5.10 16.50
N VAL A 306 -11.30 4.43 17.64
CA VAL A 306 -10.06 4.47 18.45
C VAL A 306 -9.31 3.14 18.38
N GLU A 307 -10.01 2.02 18.43
CA GLU A 307 -9.40 0.68 18.45
C GLU A 307 -8.48 0.47 17.23
N THR A 308 -9.00 0.74 16.03
CA THR A 308 -8.29 0.52 14.77
C THR A 308 -7.01 1.35 14.65
N PRO A 309 -7.00 2.68 14.92
CA PRO A 309 -5.76 3.47 14.96
C PRO A 309 -4.72 2.98 15.96
N ILE A 310 -5.13 2.55 17.17
CA ILE A 310 -4.20 2.00 18.17
C ILE A 310 -3.55 0.73 17.64
N TYR A 311 -4.36 -0.19 17.09
CA TYR A 311 -3.85 -1.42 16.49
C TYR A 311 -2.83 -1.11 15.38
N PHE A 312 -3.16 -0.20 14.46
CA PHE A 312 -2.24 0.18 13.38
C PHE A 312 -0.94 0.79 13.91
N MET A 313 -1.00 1.67 14.90
CA MET A 313 0.19 2.25 15.51
C MET A 313 1.11 1.15 16.06
N MET A 314 0.58 0.21 16.85
CA MET A 314 1.36 -0.90 17.41
C MET A 314 1.90 -1.82 16.31
N PHE A 315 1.11 -2.11 15.29
CA PHE A 315 1.49 -2.92 14.15
C PHE A 315 2.64 -2.29 13.35
N PHE A 316 2.58 -0.98 13.07
CA PHE A 316 3.65 -0.29 12.35
C PHE A 316 4.94 -0.20 13.17
N ILE A 317 4.85 -0.02 14.49
CA ILE A 317 6.00 -0.09 15.40
C ILE A 317 6.65 -1.49 15.33
N LEU A 318 5.83 -2.56 15.35
CA LEU A 318 6.31 -3.92 15.21
C LEU A 318 6.99 -4.14 13.86
N MET A 319 6.37 -3.71 12.76
CA MET A 319 6.94 -3.80 11.41
C MET A 319 8.29 -3.10 11.31
N TRP A 320 8.39 -1.87 11.82
CA TRP A 320 9.64 -1.12 11.84
C TRP A 320 10.74 -1.84 12.64
N ARG A 321 10.38 -2.40 13.80
CA ARG A 321 11.34 -3.13 14.65
C ARG A 321 11.73 -4.49 14.08
N ALA A 322 10.80 -5.19 13.44
CA ALA A 322 11.03 -6.46 12.78
C ALA A 322 11.95 -6.28 11.56
N GLY A 323 11.76 -5.21 10.79
CA GLY A 323 12.65 -4.85 9.66
C GLY A 323 14.08 -4.53 10.11
N LYS A 324 14.25 -3.76 11.20
CA LYS A 324 15.60 -3.44 11.73
C LYS A 324 16.40 -4.66 12.20
N LYS A 325 15.74 -5.66 12.78
CA LYS A 325 16.43 -6.85 13.30
C LYS A 325 17.00 -7.75 12.21
N VAL A 326 16.40 -7.75 11.02
CA VAL A 326 16.95 -8.47 9.86
C VAL A 326 18.34 -7.91 9.48
N ASN A 327 18.56 -6.61 9.67
CA ASN A 327 19.82 -5.94 9.36
C ASN A 327 20.90 -6.06 10.46
N LEU A 328 20.60 -6.68 11.61
CA LEU A 328 21.53 -6.82 12.74
C LEU A 328 21.98 -8.27 13.00
N VAL A 329 21.34 -9.25 12.34
CA VAL A 329 21.71 -10.68 12.43
C VAL A 329 22.69 -11.07 11.32
N HIS A 330 23.09 -10.08 10.51
CA HIS A 330 24.23 -10.11 9.59
C HIS A 330 25.19 -8.97 9.96
#